data_AF-Q1LGK1-F1
#
_entry.id   AF-Q1LGK1-F1
#
_cell.length_a   1.000
_cell.length_b   1.000
_cell.length_c   1.000
_cell.angle_alpha   90.00
_cell.angle_beta   90.00
_cell.angle_gamma   90.00
#
_symmetry.space_group_name_H-M   'P 1'
#
loop_
_entity.id
_entity.type
_entity.pdbx_description
1 polymer ?
#
loop_
_entity_poly.entity_id
_entity_poly.type
_entity_poly.pdbx_seq_one_letter_code
_entity_poly.pdbx_strand_id
1 'polypeptide(L)'
;MLPMAEKYLKALGETLIMTTSACAVVFVTGLALALVLTITAPAGLAPRPRVHRTLSVLVNMFRSVPFIILLVAMLPVTRMIVGTTMGIWAAVVPLSAHLIPFFARVSQVALNETDSGLVEAARAMGCRRWHIVRHVLLPEALPALIGGATVTVIAMIGASAMAGAVGAGGLGDLAIRYGYERYETAVMFNVIVILVALVTLVQFSGERLARQFDHRR
;
A
#
# COMPACT_ATOMS: atom_id res chain seq x y z
N MET A 1 33.99 -1.86 -10.81
CA MET A 1 33.05 -0.98 -10.08
C MET A 1 32.06 -0.45 -11.10
N LEU A 2 30.74 -0.57 -10.87
CA LEU A 2 29.75 0.00 -11.80
C LEU A 2 29.93 1.53 -11.87
N PRO A 3 29.87 2.16 -13.05
CA PRO A 3 29.68 3.60 -13.21
C PRO A 3 28.55 4.11 -12.34
N MET A 4 28.65 5.35 -11.85
CA MET A 4 27.67 5.88 -10.90
C MET A 4 26.24 5.92 -11.49
N ALA A 5 26.11 6.16 -12.79
CA ALA A 5 24.84 6.09 -13.51
C ALA A 5 24.18 4.70 -13.43
N GLU A 6 24.96 3.62 -13.58
CA GLU A 6 24.45 2.25 -13.49
C GLU A 6 23.97 1.91 -12.08
N LYS A 7 24.59 2.48 -11.03
CA LYS A 7 24.13 2.32 -9.65
C LYS A 7 22.77 2.95 -9.42
N TYR A 8 22.52 4.16 -9.94
CA TYR A 8 21.20 4.78 -9.84
C TYR A 8 20.14 3.98 -10.59
N LEU A 9 20.44 3.51 -11.79
CA LEU A 9 19.50 2.73 -12.59
C LEU A 9 19.15 1.40 -11.92
N LYS A 10 20.16 0.71 -11.37
CA LYS A 10 19.97 -0.50 -10.58
C LYS A 10 19.10 -0.22 -9.36
N ALA A 11 19.46 0.78 -8.55
CA ALA A 11 18.73 1.13 -7.34
C ALA A 11 17.27 1.53 -7.62
N LEU A 12 17.02 2.28 -8.70
CA LEU A 12 15.67 2.59 -9.16
C LEU A 12 14.90 1.32 -9.53
N GLY A 13 15.52 0.41 -10.31
CA GLY A 13 14.92 -0.88 -10.67
C GLY A 13 14.56 -1.73 -9.45
N GLU A 14 15.47 -1.81 -8.47
CA GLU A 14 15.22 -2.53 -7.22
C GLU A 14 14.06 -1.92 -6.42
N THR A 15 13.99 -0.59 -6.30
CA THR A 15 12.86 0.11 -5.67
C THR A 15 11.54 -0.16 -6.42
N LEU A 16 11.54 -0.14 -7.74
CA LEU A 16 10.35 -0.41 -8.55
C LEU A 16 9.88 -1.86 -8.38
N ILE A 17 10.78 -2.85 -8.46
CA ILE A 17 10.44 -4.26 -8.26
C ILE A 17 9.90 -4.49 -6.85
N MET A 18 10.57 -3.95 -5.83
CA MET A 18 10.14 -4.05 -4.44
C MET A 18 8.75 -3.44 -4.22
N THR A 19 8.54 -2.22 -4.72
CA THR A 19 7.29 -1.49 -4.53
C THR A 19 6.14 -2.16 -5.29
N THR A 20 6.34 -2.51 -6.56
CA THR A 20 5.29 -3.11 -7.39
C THR A 20 4.87 -4.50 -6.90
N SER A 21 5.83 -5.35 -6.53
CA SER A 21 5.54 -6.68 -5.97
C SER A 21 4.78 -6.59 -4.63
N ALA A 22 5.23 -5.73 -3.72
CA ALA A 22 4.53 -5.50 -2.44
C ALA A 22 3.13 -4.89 -2.65
N CYS A 23 2.98 -3.94 -3.58
CA CYS A 23 1.69 -3.33 -3.90
C CYS A 23 0.71 -4.35 -4.46
N ALA A 24 1.15 -5.30 -5.30
CA ALA A 24 0.26 -6.35 -5.81
C ALA A 24 -0.36 -7.17 -4.67
N VAL A 25 0.44 -7.56 -3.68
CA VAL A 25 -0.05 -8.27 -2.49
C VAL A 25 -0.97 -7.38 -1.66
N VAL A 26 -0.55 -6.13 -1.39
CA VAL A 26 -1.32 -5.17 -0.57
C VAL A 26 -2.67 -4.84 -1.19
N PHE A 27 -2.75 -4.61 -2.49
CA PHE A 27 -4.00 -4.23 -3.13
C PHE A 27 -5.02 -5.36 -3.12
N VAL A 28 -4.59 -6.60 -3.39
CA VAL A 28 -5.49 -7.75 -3.36
C VAL A 28 -5.97 -8.03 -1.93
N THR A 29 -5.02 -8.18 -1.00
CA THR A 29 -5.35 -8.59 0.39
C THR A 29 -5.96 -7.47 1.21
N GLY A 30 -5.49 -6.23 1.02
CA GLY A 30 -6.02 -5.04 1.69
C GLY A 30 -7.42 -4.68 1.20
N LEU A 31 -7.72 -4.77 -0.10
CA LEU A 31 -9.08 -4.55 -0.60
C LEU A 31 -10.03 -5.64 -0.11
N ALA A 32 -9.61 -6.91 -0.11
CA ALA A 32 -10.41 -7.99 0.45
C ALA A 32 -10.73 -7.76 1.94
N LEU A 33 -9.73 -7.34 2.72
CA LEU A 33 -9.91 -6.99 4.13
C LEU A 33 -10.83 -5.78 4.32
N ALA A 34 -10.71 -4.75 3.48
CA ALA A 34 -11.60 -3.59 3.48
C ALA A 34 -13.05 -4.00 3.25
N LEU A 35 -13.31 -4.83 2.22
CA LEU A 35 -14.64 -5.34 1.93
C LEU A 35 -15.22 -6.14 3.10
N VAL A 36 -14.44 -7.03 3.73
CA VAL A 36 -14.88 -7.77 4.91
C VAL A 36 -15.22 -6.81 6.05
N LEU A 37 -14.37 -5.81 6.31
CA LEU A 37 -14.59 -4.81 7.36
C LEU A 37 -15.82 -3.94 7.11
N THR A 38 -16.06 -3.50 5.87
CA THR A 38 -17.23 -2.72 5.46
C THR A 38 -18.51 -3.55 5.54
N ILE A 39 -18.51 -4.79 5.03
CA ILE A 39 -19.69 -5.66 5.02
C ILE A 39 -20.10 -6.06 6.44
N THR A 40 -19.12 -6.34 7.31
CA THR A 40 -19.38 -6.80 8.69
C THR A 40 -19.62 -5.67 9.70
N ALA A 41 -19.46 -4.42 9.29
CA ALA A 41 -19.74 -3.24 10.11
C ALA A 41 -21.20 -3.23 10.62
N PRO A 42 -21.50 -2.50 11.72
CA PRO A 42 -22.86 -2.42 12.27
C PRO A 42 -23.92 -1.96 11.25
N ALA A 43 -23.58 -0.99 10.40
CA ALA A 43 -24.42 -0.51 9.31
C ALA A 43 -24.14 -1.21 7.96
N GLY A 44 -23.35 -2.29 7.96
CA GLY A 44 -22.91 -2.99 6.76
C GLY A 44 -23.95 -3.92 6.15
N LEU A 45 -23.59 -4.55 5.04
CA LEU A 45 -24.48 -5.47 4.31
C LEU A 45 -24.79 -6.78 5.07
N ALA A 46 -23.89 -7.20 5.97
CA ALA A 46 -24.04 -8.39 6.80
C ALA A 46 -23.40 -8.16 8.18
N PRO A 47 -24.06 -7.39 9.07
CA PRO A 47 -23.48 -7.00 10.35
C PRO A 47 -23.03 -8.19 11.18
N ARG A 48 -21.75 -8.19 11.59
CA ARG A 48 -21.15 -9.20 12.46
C ARG A 48 -20.22 -8.50 13.47
N PRO A 49 -20.78 -7.95 14.57
CA PRO A 49 -20.04 -7.06 15.48
C PRO A 49 -18.75 -7.67 16.04
N ARG A 50 -18.76 -8.97 16.36
CA ARG A 50 -17.57 -9.70 16.84
C ARG A 50 -16.46 -9.74 15.80
N VAL A 51 -16.78 -10.17 14.56
CA VAL A 51 -15.81 -10.26 13.45
C VAL A 51 -15.23 -8.88 13.13
N HIS A 52 -16.11 -7.88 12.99
CA HIS A 52 -15.70 -6.51 12.71
C HIS A 52 -14.77 -5.96 13.79
N ARG A 53 -15.12 -6.14 15.07
CA ARG A 53 -14.30 -5.66 16.20
C ARG A 53 -12.94 -6.36 16.24
N THR A 54 -12.89 -7.69 16.10
CA THR A 54 -11.63 -8.45 16.09
C THR A 54 -10.71 -8.01 14.95
N LEU A 55 -11.23 -7.95 13.72
CA LEU A 55 -10.44 -7.53 12.56
C LEU A 55 -9.99 -6.07 12.70
N SER A 56 -10.84 -5.19 13.21
CA SER A 56 -10.49 -3.78 13.42
C SER A 56 -9.40 -3.62 14.47
N VAL A 57 -9.44 -4.39 15.56
CA VAL A 57 -8.37 -4.40 16.58
C VAL A 57 -7.05 -4.89 15.96
N LEU A 58 -7.07 -5.98 15.18
CA LEU A 58 -5.89 -6.49 14.51
C LEU A 58 -5.29 -5.46 13.53
N VAL A 59 -6.13 -4.87 12.66
CA VAL A 59 -5.72 -3.83 11.72
C VAL A 59 -5.10 -2.63 12.45
N ASN A 60 -5.73 -2.17 13.53
CA ASN A 60 -5.22 -1.05 14.30
C ASN A 60 -3.90 -1.38 14.99
N MET A 61 -3.75 -2.60 15.55
CA MET A 61 -2.51 -3.04 16.16
C MET A 61 -1.34 -2.97 15.18
N PHE A 62 -1.46 -3.53 13.98
CA PHE A 62 -0.39 -3.47 12.97
C PHE A 62 -0.09 -2.04 12.50
N ARG A 63 -1.11 -1.17 12.40
CA ARG A 63 -0.93 0.24 12.02
C ARG A 63 -0.28 1.08 13.10
N SER A 64 -0.44 0.71 14.37
CA SER A 64 0.17 1.41 15.50
C SER A 64 1.67 1.13 15.62
N VAL A 65 2.18 0.04 15.04
CA VAL A 65 3.61 -0.27 15.06
C VAL A 65 4.33 0.51 13.96
N PRO A 66 5.32 1.36 14.29
CA PRO A 66 6.14 2.04 13.30
C PRO A 66 6.83 1.05 12.35
N PHE A 67 6.93 1.41 11.07
CA PHE A 67 7.44 0.50 10.04
C PHE A 67 8.82 -0.08 10.35
N ILE A 68 9.78 0.73 10.80
CA ILE A 68 11.13 0.27 11.14
C ILE A 68 11.11 -0.80 12.24
N ILE A 69 10.26 -0.63 13.26
CA ILE A 69 10.12 -1.60 14.35
C ILE A 69 9.49 -2.89 13.82
N LEU A 70 8.44 -2.79 13.01
CA LEU A 70 7.78 -3.93 12.40
C LEU A 70 8.73 -4.70 11.45
N LEU A 71 9.54 -3.99 10.67
CA LEU A 71 10.54 -4.54 9.75
C LEU A 71 11.50 -5.49 10.49
N VAL A 72 12.05 -5.03 11.62
CA VAL A 72 12.98 -5.82 12.44
C VAL A 72 12.24 -6.95 13.16
N ALA A 73 11.04 -6.70 13.69
CA ALA A 73 10.24 -7.72 14.36
C ALA A 73 9.81 -8.86 13.42
N MET A 74 9.68 -8.59 12.12
CA MET A 74 9.29 -9.57 11.10
C MET A 74 10.45 -10.44 10.60
N LEU A 75 11.72 -10.16 10.94
CA LEU A 75 12.89 -10.94 10.49
C LEU A 75 12.75 -12.48 10.58
N PRO A 76 12.28 -13.08 11.71
CA PRO A 76 12.11 -14.53 11.78
C PRO A 76 11.06 -15.05 10.79
N VAL A 77 9.95 -14.31 10.63
CA VAL A 77 8.87 -14.66 9.70
C VAL A 77 9.34 -14.51 8.26
N THR A 78 10.07 -13.43 7.95
CA THR A 78 10.66 -13.21 6.63
C THR A 78 11.62 -14.34 6.25
N ARG A 79 12.51 -14.75 7.16
CA ARG A 79 13.41 -15.89 6.93
C ARG A 79 12.64 -17.18 6.69
N MET A 80 11.56 -17.42 7.41
CA MET A 80 10.73 -18.62 7.23
C MET A 80 10.04 -18.65 5.86
N ILE A 81 9.59 -17.50 5.35
CA ILE A 81 8.86 -17.41 4.07
C ILE A 81 9.82 -17.38 2.87
N VAL A 82 10.89 -16.58 2.94
CA VAL A 82 11.76 -16.25 1.79
C VAL A 82 13.11 -16.97 1.87
N GLY A 83 13.46 -17.54 3.03
CA GLY A 83 14.76 -18.18 3.28
C GLY A 83 15.90 -17.21 3.61
N THR A 84 15.67 -15.90 3.50
CA THR A 84 16.66 -14.85 3.77
C THR A 84 16.03 -13.64 4.47
N THR A 85 16.85 -12.84 5.13
CA THR A 85 16.46 -11.58 5.78
C THR A 85 16.94 -10.33 5.03
N MET A 86 17.67 -10.52 3.93
CA MET A 86 18.28 -9.44 3.14
C MET A 86 17.78 -9.47 1.69
N GLY A 87 17.82 -8.30 1.04
CA GLY A 87 17.45 -8.12 -0.36
C GLY A 87 15.96 -7.84 -0.58
N ILE A 88 15.63 -7.63 -1.85
CA ILE A 88 14.32 -7.14 -2.32
C ILE A 88 13.18 -8.02 -1.81
N TRP A 89 13.28 -9.33 -2.04
CA TRP A 89 12.21 -10.28 -1.68
C TRP A 89 12.00 -10.41 -0.18
N ALA A 90 13.06 -10.25 0.62
CA ALA A 90 12.93 -10.23 2.08
C ALA A 90 12.19 -8.99 2.56
N ALA A 91 12.38 -7.84 1.91
CA ALA A 91 11.71 -6.59 2.27
C ALA A 91 10.23 -6.57 1.90
N VAL A 92 9.81 -7.29 0.84
CA VAL A 92 8.40 -7.37 0.42
C VAL A 92 7.49 -7.85 1.55
N VAL A 93 7.93 -8.84 2.34
CA VAL A 93 7.11 -9.42 3.43
C VAL A 93 6.69 -8.38 4.49
N PRO A 94 7.61 -7.69 5.18
CA PRO A 94 7.26 -6.67 6.16
C PRO A 94 6.61 -5.43 5.53
N LEU A 95 6.98 -5.06 4.30
CA LEU A 95 6.32 -3.97 3.56
C LEU A 95 4.83 -4.27 3.34
N SER A 96 4.52 -5.48 2.87
CA SER A 96 3.15 -5.92 2.71
C SER A 96 2.44 -5.99 4.06
N ALA A 97 3.04 -6.58 5.10
CA ALA A 97 2.43 -6.65 6.42
C ALA A 97 2.10 -5.25 7.01
N HIS A 98 2.95 -4.26 6.74
CA HIS A 98 2.72 -2.88 7.16
C HIS A 98 1.58 -2.20 6.38
N LEU A 99 1.56 -2.34 5.05
CA LEU A 99 0.65 -1.58 4.20
C LEU A 99 -0.68 -2.27 3.88
N ILE A 100 -0.83 -3.58 4.10
CA ILE A 100 -2.13 -4.28 4.05
C ILE A 100 -3.18 -3.60 4.96
N PRO A 101 -2.94 -3.42 6.28
CA PRO A 101 -3.92 -2.83 7.17
C PRO A 101 -4.10 -1.32 6.91
N PHE A 102 -3.05 -0.63 6.46
CA PHE A 102 -3.13 0.76 6.01
C PHE A 102 -4.10 0.90 4.83
N PHE A 103 -3.87 0.17 3.74
CA PHE A 103 -4.71 0.20 2.55
C PHE A 103 -6.12 -0.29 2.85
N ALA A 104 -6.27 -1.35 3.64
CA ALA A 104 -7.58 -1.85 4.05
C ALA A 104 -8.42 -0.76 4.73
N ARG A 105 -7.82 0.07 5.59
CA ARG A 105 -8.54 1.16 6.24
C ARG A 105 -8.86 2.30 5.27
N VAL A 106 -7.92 2.67 4.41
CA VAL A 106 -8.15 3.69 3.36
C VAL A 106 -9.29 3.28 2.44
N SER A 107 -9.26 2.04 1.94
CA SER A 107 -10.34 1.49 1.11
C SER A 107 -11.66 1.37 1.88
N GLN A 108 -11.63 1.01 3.16
CA GLN A 108 -12.85 0.98 3.99
C GLN A 108 -13.51 2.36 4.10
N VAL A 109 -12.72 3.44 4.24
CA VAL A 109 -13.24 4.80 4.25
C VAL A 109 -13.89 5.13 2.91
N ALA A 110 -13.20 4.87 1.80
CA ALA A 110 -13.74 5.09 0.44
C ALA A 110 -15.06 4.33 0.20
N LEU A 111 -15.14 3.06 0.64
CA LEU A 111 -16.36 2.26 0.51
C LEU A 111 -17.51 2.81 1.38
N ASN A 112 -17.20 3.37 2.54
CA ASN A 112 -18.20 3.94 3.45
C ASN A 112 -18.70 5.34 3.03
N GLU A 113 -17.96 6.04 2.17
CA GLU A 113 -18.38 7.32 1.57
C GLU A 113 -19.39 7.15 0.42
N THR A 114 -19.62 5.91 -0.02
CA THR A 114 -20.65 5.58 -1.01
C THR A 114 -22.03 5.90 -0.46
N ASP A 115 -22.91 6.49 -1.29
CA ASP A 115 -24.26 6.86 -0.90
C ASP A 115 -25.05 5.62 -0.43
N SER A 116 -25.51 5.66 0.83
CA SER A 116 -26.32 4.60 1.42
C SER A 116 -27.65 4.41 0.68
N GLY A 117 -28.19 5.46 0.05
CA GLY A 117 -29.40 5.40 -0.77
C GLY A 117 -29.27 4.46 -1.96
N LEU A 118 -28.10 4.42 -2.62
CA LEU A 118 -27.84 3.47 -3.71
C LEU A 118 -27.82 2.02 -3.21
N VAL A 119 -27.25 1.80 -2.04
CA VAL A 119 -27.19 0.48 -1.39
C VAL A 119 -28.58 0.01 -0.95
N GLU A 120 -29.38 0.90 -0.39
CA GLU A 120 -30.76 0.64 0.02
C GLU A 120 -31.67 0.36 -1.18
N ALA A 121 -31.55 1.14 -2.25
CA ALA A 121 -32.28 0.93 -3.50
C ALA A 121 -31.95 -0.44 -4.11
N ALA A 122 -30.67 -0.81 -4.17
CA ALA A 122 -30.26 -2.14 -4.65
C ALA A 122 -30.80 -3.27 -3.77
N ARG A 123 -30.88 -3.06 -2.44
CA ARG A 123 -31.48 -4.03 -1.52
C ARG A 123 -33.00 -4.14 -1.73
N ALA A 124 -33.71 -3.03 -1.96
CA ALA A 124 -35.15 -3.01 -2.24
C ALA A 124 -35.50 -3.74 -3.55
N MET A 125 -34.61 -3.70 -4.55
CA MET A 125 -34.73 -4.47 -5.79
C MET A 125 -34.45 -5.98 -5.60
N GLY A 126 -34.15 -6.46 -4.38
CA GLY A 126 -33.88 -7.86 -4.10
C GLY A 126 -32.47 -8.32 -4.50
N CYS A 127 -31.52 -7.41 -4.75
CA CYS A 127 -30.16 -7.79 -5.10
C CYS A 127 -29.48 -8.56 -3.96
N ARG A 128 -28.84 -9.68 -4.29
CA ARG A 128 -27.99 -10.41 -3.33
C ARG A 128 -26.80 -9.55 -2.93
N ARG A 129 -26.29 -9.72 -1.70
CA ARG A 129 -25.15 -8.95 -1.13
C ARG A 129 -23.95 -8.84 -2.07
N TRP A 130 -23.56 -9.94 -2.72
CA TRP A 130 -22.41 -9.93 -3.65
C TRP A 130 -22.67 -9.09 -4.91
N HIS A 131 -23.91 -9.06 -5.40
CA HIS A 131 -24.29 -8.19 -6.50
C HIS A 131 -24.18 -6.72 -6.10
N ILE A 132 -24.62 -6.35 -4.90
CA ILE A 132 -24.49 -4.99 -4.37
C ILE A 132 -23.01 -4.59 -4.27
N VAL A 133 -22.16 -5.46 -3.73
CA VAL A 133 -20.71 -5.18 -3.63
C VAL A 133 -20.10 -4.95 -5.01
N ARG A 134 -20.35 -5.85 -5.96
CA ARG A 134 -19.70 -5.82 -7.28
C ARG A 134 -20.24 -4.73 -8.21
N HIS A 135 -21.54 -4.41 -8.14
CA HIS A 135 -22.20 -3.54 -9.12
C HIS A 135 -22.60 -2.18 -8.57
N VAL A 136 -22.55 -1.98 -7.24
CA VAL A 136 -22.89 -0.70 -6.62
C VAL A 136 -21.70 -0.18 -5.82
N LEU A 137 -21.28 -0.91 -4.79
CA LEU A 137 -20.29 -0.42 -3.84
C LEU A 137 -18.90 -0.20 -4.47
N LEU A 138 -18.38 -1.20 -5.20
CA LEU A 138 -17.05 -1.11 -5.82
C LEU A 138 -16.98 -0.09 -6.96
N PRO A 139 -17.94 -0.07 -7.92
CA PRO A 139 -17.93 0.95 -8.99
C PRO A 139 -18.06 2.37 -8.45
N GLU A 140 -18.95 2.59 -7.46
CA GLU A 140 -19.20 3.92 -6.91
C GLU A 140 -18.02 4.43 -6.07
N ALA A 141 -17.34 3.54 -5.35
CA ALA A 141 -16.14 3.89 -4.58
C ALA A 141 -14.86 3.96 -5.44
N LEU A 142 -14.90 3.57 -6.72
CA LEU A 142 -13.70 3.35 -7.54
C LEU A 142 -12.77 4.57 -7.63
N PRO A 143 -13.25 5.81 -7.84
CA PRO A 143 -12.38 6.99 -7.88
C PRO A 143 -11.61 7.20 -6.57
N ALA A 144 -12.30 7.05 -5.43
CA ALA A 144 -11.71 7.16 -4.10
C ALA A 144 -10.75 6.00 -3.80
N LEU A 145 -11.06 4.78 -4.27
CA LEU A 145 -10.17 3.62 -4.16
C LEU A 145 -8.87 3.83 -4.95
N ILE A 146 -8.92 4.43 -6.14
CA ILE A 146 -7.73 4.77 -6.93
C ILE A 146 -6.89 5.83 -6.21
N GLY A 147 -7.54 6.87 -5.65
CA GLY A 147 -6.85 7.86 -4.81
C GLY A 147 -6.15 7.22 -3.62
N GLY A 148 -6.84 6.32 -2.91
CA GLY A 148 -6.29 5.57 -1.79
C GLY A 148 -5.14 4.63 -2.17
N ALA A 149 -5.24 3.97 -3.34
CA ALA A 149 -4.17 3.13 -3.88
C ALA A 149 -2.93 3.98 -4.20
N THR A 150 -3.13 5.16 -4.80
CA THR A 150 -2.05 6.12 -5.11
C THR A 150 -1.28 6.53 -3.85
N VAL A 151 -2.00 6.96 -2.81
CA VAL A 151 -1.40 7.30 -1.51
C VAL A 151 -0.65 6.11 -0.91
N THR A 152 -1.18 4.89 -1.09
CA THR A 152 -0.53 3.66 -0.61
C THR A 152 0.75 3.35 -1.38
N VAL A 153 0.81 3.54 -2.70
CA VAL A 153 2.06 3.40 -3.46
C VAL A 153 3.10 4.41 -2.99
N ILE A 154 2.71 5.65 -2.74
CA ILE A 154 3.62 6.69 -2.26
C ILE A 154 4.17 6.32 -0.87
N ALA A 155 3.31 5.87 0.04
CA ALA A 155 3.72 5.34 1.34
C ALA A 155 4.66 4.13 1.20
N MET A 156 4.40 3.25 0.23
CA MET A 156 5.24 2.09 -0.07
C MET A 156 6.63 2.51 -0.53
N ILE A 157 6.75 3.51 -1.41
CA ILE A 157 8.05 4.05 -1.85
C ILE A 157 8.84 4.57 -0.65
N GLY A 158 8.20 5.33 0.24
CA GLY A 158 8.83 5.83 1.48
C GLY A 158 9.26 4.71 2.42
N ALA A 159 8.41 3.71 2.64
CA ALA A 159 8.74 2.55 3.46
C ALA A 159 9.87 1.71 2.85
N SER A 160 9.90 1.59 1.52
CA SER A 160 10.95 0.87 0.80
C SER A 160 12.33 1.55 0.98
N ALA A 161 12.36 2.88 1.07
CA ALA A 161 13.58 3.62 1.36
C ALA A 161 14.10 3.33 2.77
N MET A 162 13.19 3.25 3.77
CA MET A 162 13.54 2.82 5.13
C MET A 162 14.03 1.37 5.18
N ALA A 163 13.46 0.48 4.37
CA ALA A 163 13.91 -0.91 4.27
C ALA A 163 15.35 -1.03 3.73
N GLY A 164 15.79 -0.05 2.92
CA GLY A 164 17.18 0.07 2.47
C GLY A 164 18.19 0.09 3.62
N ALA A 165 17.82 0.63 4.79
CA ALA A 165 18.67 0.65 5.98
C ALA A 165 19.01 -0.75 6.52
N VAL A 166 18.19 -1.75 6.20
CA VAL A 166 18.36 -3.15 6.62
C VAL A 166 18.78 -4.02 5.43
N GLY A 167 19.40 -3.43 4.41
CA GLY A 167 19.95 -4.18 3.29
C GLY A 167 18.91 -4.74 2.32
N ALA A 168 17.74 -4.11 2.21
CA ALA A 168 16.74 -4.44 1.19
C ALA A 168 17.21 -4.12 -0.24
N GLY A 169 18.16 -3.18 -0.39
CA GLY A 169 18.55 -2.60 -1.67
C GLY A 169 17.73 -1.36 -2.03
N GLY A 170 17.76 -0.98 -3.30
CA GLY A 170 17.01 0.14 -3.83
C GLY A 170 17.64 1.51 -3.60
N LEU A 171 16.89 2.55 -3.95
CA LEU A 171 17.30 3.95 -3.80
C LEU A 171 17.63 4.31 -2.34
N GLY A 172 16.91 3.73 -1.37
CA GLY A 172 17.18 3.93 0.06
C GLY A 172 18.55 3.40 0.47
N ASP A 173 18.91 2.19 0.05
CA ASP A 173 20.22 1.59 0.33
C ASP A 173 21.36 2.43 -0.30
N LEU A 174 21.15 2.91 -1.53
CA LEU A 174 22.12 3.79 -2.21
C LEU A 174 22.30 5.12 -1.46
N ALA A 175 21.21 5.76 -1.05
CA ALA A 175 21.26 7.01 -0.28
C ALA A 175 21.96 6.83 1.07
N ILE A 176 21.69 5.72 1.77
CA ILE A 176 22.30 5.46 3.08
C ILE A 176 23.78 5.16 2.91
N ARG A 177 24.16 4.19 2.07
CA ARG A 177 25.56 3.74 1.97
C ARG A 177 26.51 4.74 1.32
N TYR A 178 26.03 5.52 0.35
CA TYR A 178 26.87 6.48 -0.37
C TYR A 178 26.58 7.92 0.05
N GLY A 179 25.31 8.30 0.10
CA GLY A 179 24.96 9.67 0.47
C GLY A 179 25.25 9.97 1.94
N TYR A 180 24.81 9.11 2.86
CA TYR A 180 24.92 9.34 4.30
C TYR A 180 26.24 8.82 4.88
N GLU A 181 26.51 7.51 4.78
CA GLU A 181 27.67 6.87 5.42
C GLU A 181 29.03 7.31 4.83
N ARG A 182 29.07 7.61 3.52
CA ARG A 182 30.28 8.11 2.84
C ARG A 182 30.29 9.63 2.65
N TYR A 183 29.26 10.32 3.15
CA TYR A 183 29.11 11.77 3.03
C TYR A 183 29.18 12.28 1.58
N GLU A 184 28.76 11.48 0.59
CA GLU A 184 28.70 11.92 -0.81
C GLU A 184 27.42 12.73 -1.06
N THR A 185 27.45 14.03 -0.74
CA THR A 185 26.28 14.93 -0.81
C THR A 185 25.61 14.95 -2.19
N ALA A 186 26.39 14.84 -3.27
CA ALA A 186 25.86 14.77 -4.62
C ALA A 186 24.97 13.53 -4.82
N VAL A 187 25.34 12.39 -4.24
CA VAL A 187 24.55 11.15 -4.31
C VAL A 187 23.26 11.28 -3.53
N MET A 188 23.33 11.85 -2.33
CA MET A 188 22.15 12.13 -1.52
C MET A 188 21.15 13.01 -2.28
N PHE A 189 21.61 14.12 -2.86
CA PHE A 189 20.77 15.03 -3.62
C PHE A 189 20.14 14.35 -4.84
N ASN A 190 20.92 13.59 -5.62
CA ASN A 190 20.42 12.87 -6.78
C ASN A 190 19.35 11.84 -6.41
N VAL A 191 19.54 11.07 -5.32
CA VAL A 191 18.52 10.11 -4.88
C VAL A 191 17.23 10.82 -4.45
N ILE A 192 17.33 11.95 -3.73
CA ILE A 192 16.16 12.76 -3.37
C ILE A 192 15.40 13.20 -4.62
N VAL A 193 16.09 13.75 -5.63
CA VAL A 193 15.48 14.17 -6.90
C VAL A 193 14.78 13.00 -7.60
N ILE A 194 15.41 11.83 -7.65
CA ILE A 194 14.82 10.62 -8.26
C ILE A 194 13.56 10.18 -7.50
N LEU A 195 13.60 10.16 -6.17
CA LEU A 195 12.45 9.78 -5.35
C LEU A 195 11.29 10.77 -5.50
N VAL A 196 11.58 12.08 -5.51
CA VAL A 196 10.57 13.13 -5.75
C VAL A 196 9.96 12.98 -7.13
N ALA A 197 10.77 12.77 -8.18
CA ALA A 197 10.26 12.53 -9.52
C ALA A 197 9.37 11.28 -9.60
N LEU A 198 9.79 10.18 -8.96
CA LEU A 198 9.02 8.93 -8.91
C LEU A 198 7.67 9.13 -8.21
N VAL A 199 7.66 9.75 -7.03
CA VAL A 199 6.43 10.04 -6.27
C VAL A 199 5.51 10.96 -7.06
N THR A 200 6.06 11.99 -7.70
CA THR A 200 5.29 12.93 -8.54
C THR A 200 4.65 12.23 -9.73
N LEU A 201 5.39 11.32 -10.39
CA LEU A 201 4.89 10.52 -11.50
C LEU A 201 3.72 9.62 -11.05
N VAL A 202 3.86 8.96 -9.90
CA VAL A 202 2.80 8.13 -9.31
C VAL A 202 1.57 8.97 -8.96
N GLN A 203 1.77 10.12 -8.31
CA GLN A 203 0.69 11.04 -7.94
C GLN A 203 -0.10 11.51 -9.17
N PHE A 204 0.60 12.02 -10.20
CA PHE A 204 -0.04 12.51 -11.42
C PHE A 204 -0.80 11.38 -12.15
N SER A 205 -0.19 10.20 -12.23
CA SER A 205 -0.81 9.02 -12.85
C SER A 205 -2.07 8.60 -12.10
N GLY A 206 -2.00 8.55 -10.77
CA GLY A 206 -3.11 8.23 -9.89
C GLY A 206 -4.27 9.21 -10.01
N GLU A 207 -4.00 10.52 -9.98
CA GLU A 207 -5.02 11.55 -10.17
C GLU A 207 -5.68 11.49 -11.56
N ARG A 208 -4.88 11.25 -12.60
CA ARG A 208 -5.39 11.10 -13.96
C ARG A 208 -6.33 9.89 -14.06
N LEU A 209 -5.94 8.76 -13.48
CA LEU A 209 -6.77 7.56 -13.42
C LEU A 209 -8.05 7.79 -12.61
N ALA A 210 -7.95 8.40 -11.42
CA ALA A 210 -9.11 8.67 -10.58
C ALA A 210 -10.14 9.55 -11.30
N ARG A 211 -9.69 10.61 -11.99
CA ARG A 211 -10.55 11.49 -12.80
C ARG A 211 -11.23 10.77 -13.98
N GLN A 212 -10.61 9.73 -14.53
CA GLN A 212 -11.21 8.98 -15.64
C GLN A 212 -12.41 8.14 -15.19
N PHE A 213 -12.41 7.68 -13.94
CA PHE A 213 -13.49 6.85 -13.38
C PHE A 213 -14.50 7.65 -12.55
N ASP A 214 -14.26 8.94 -12.36
CA ASP A 214 -15.19 9.84 -11.67
C ASP A 214 -16.34 10.23 -12.61
N HIS A 215 -17.44 9.49 -12.50
CA HIS A 215 -18.67 9.73 -13.28
C HIS A 215 -19.59 10.77 -12.63
N ARG A 216 -19.17 11.42 -11.53
CA ARG A 216 -19.94 12.46 -10.83
C ARG A 216 -19.76 13.87 -11.42
N ARG A 217 -19.25 13.97 -12.65
CA ARG A 217 -19.15 15.21 -13.43
C ARG A 217 -20.02 15.18 -14.67
#